data_AF-A0A958LT98-F1
#
_entry.id   AF-A0A958LT98-F1
#
_cell.length_a   1.000
_cell.length_b   1.000
_cell.length_c   1.000
_cell.angle_alpha   90.00
_cell.angle_beta   90.00
_cell.angle_gamma   90.00
#
_symmetry.space_group_name_H-M   'P 1'
#
loop_
_entity.id
_entity.type
_entity.pdbx_description
1 polymer ?
#
loop_
_entity_poly.entity_id
_entity_poly.type
_entity_poly.pdbx_seq_one_letter_code
_entity_poly.pdbx_strand_id
1 'polypeptide(L)'
;SLLELGLIYRDSLGRLRVSASNVETTSEVVDEGIKRFHEQMMENAKKSVREVSIDRRAIKGVTLAFSERQIERAKELINEFEDKFLDLLDDERGDGIYQLNIQFFPLTKSRG
;
A
#
# COMPACT_ATOMS: atom_id res chain seq x y z
N SER A 1 7.73 8.91 -8.13
CA SER A 1 8.44 8.10 -7.10
C SER A 1 7.93 8.44 -5.71
N LEU A 2 8.19 7.63 -4.66
CA LEU A 2 7.75 7.94 -3.28
C LEU A 2 8.28 9.30 -2.77
N LEU A 3 9.46 9.70 -3.26
CA LEU A 3 10.07 11.01 -3.00
C LEU A 3 9.27 12.14 -3.67
N GLU A 4 8.85 11.97 -4.93
CA GLU A 4 8.03 12.96 -5.66
C GLU A 4 6.64 13.14 -5.04
N LEU A 5 6.12 12.11 -4.37
CA LEU A 5 4.82 12.14 -3.70
C LEU A 5 4.91 12.67 -2.26
N GLY A 6 6.10 13.00 -1.77
CA GLY A 6 6.30 13.51 -0.41
C GLY A 6 6.06 12.50 0.71
N LEU A 7 5.95 11.20 0.40
CA LEU A 7 5.67 10.14 1.38
C LEU A 7 6.92 9.64 2.09
N ILE A 8 8.07 9.74 1.43
CA ILE A 8 9.39 9.50 2.04
C ILE A 8 10.32 10.64 1.67
N TYR A 9 11.36 10.89 2.48
CA TYR A 9 12.40 11.86 2.22
C TYR A 9 13.79 11.29 2.59
N ARG A 10 14.87 11.98 2.20
CA ARG A 10 16.22 11.66 2.68
C ARG A 10 16.61 12.61 3.80
N ASP A 11 17.06 12.07 4.93
CA ASP A 11 17.58 12.88 6.03
C ASP A 11 18.96 13.48 5.70
N SER A 12 19.51 14.30 6.61
CA SER A 12 20.82 14.95 6.44
C SER A 12 21.99 13.99 6.25
N LEU A 13 21.78 12.69 6.52
CA LEU A 13 22.75 11.62 6.35
C LEU A 13 22.43 10.73 5.13
N GLY A 14 21.48 11.16 4.28
CA GLY A 14 21.09 10.48 3.05
C GLY A 14 20.20 9.26 3.23
N ARG A 15 19.77 8.94 4.46
CA ARG A 15 18.92 7.77 4.76
C ARG A 15 17.47 8.07 4.43
N LEU A 16 16.75 7.07 3.91
CA LEU A 16 15.32 7.21 3.67
C LEU A 16 14.56 7.25 5.01
N ARG A 17 13.57 8.14 5.10
CA ARG A 17 12.66 8.33 6.24
C ARG A 17 11.24 8.49 5.74
N VAL A 18 10.25 8.03 6.50
CA VAL A 18 8.82 8.24 6.20
C VAL A 18 8.44 9.68 6.57
N SER A 19 7.65 10.33 5.72
CA SER A 19 7.12 11.67 6.01
C SER A 19 5.88 11.58 6.91
N ALA A 20 5.76 12.49 7.88
CA ALA A 20 4.58 12.59 8.76
C ALA A 20 3.41 13.38 8.11
N SER A 21 3.58 13.87 6.88
CA SER A 21 2.62 14.75 6.23
C SER A 21 1.49 13.96 5.56
N ASN A 22 0.30 14.02 6.15
CA ASN A 22 -0.96 13.77 5.44
C ASN A 22 -1.08 14.83 4.33
N VAL A 23 -0.98 14.41 3.07
CA VAL A 23 -0.97 15.31 1.92
C VAL A 23 -2.38 15.90 1.71
N GLU A 24 -2.60 17.10 2.24
CA GLU A 24 -3.76 17.96 1.93
C GLU A 24 -3.48 18.75 0.64
N THR A 25 -4.07 18.37 -0.50
CA THR A 25 -4.12 19.21 -1.72
C THR A 25 -5.28 18.76 -2.66
N THR A 26 -5.69 19.61 -3.61
CA THR A 26 -6.92 19.55 -4.44
C THR A 26 -7.19 18.25 -5.22
N SER A 27 -8.47 17.87 -5.34
CA SER A 27 -8.93 16.49 -5.60
C SER A 27 -8.53 15.85 -6.94
N GLU A 28 -8.54 16.57 -8.07
CA GLU A 28 -8.33 15.95 -9.38
C GLU A 28 -6.86 15.55 -9.64
N VAL A 29 -5.90 16.35 -9.15
CA VAL A 29 -4.47 16.04 -9.26
C VAL A 29 -4.08 14.91 -8.29
N VAL A 30 -4.78 14.82 -7.15
CA VAL A 30 -4.66 13.73 -6.18
C VAL A 30 -5.07 12.40 -6.79
N ASP A 31 -6.17 12.34 -7.56
CA ASP A 31 -6.63 11.08 -8.16
C ASP A 31 -5.58 10.46 -9.10
N GLU A 32 -4.94 11.25 -9.96
CA GLU A 32 -3.87 10.75 -10.83
C GLU A 32 -2.57 10.45 -10.06
N GLY A 33 -2.24 11.26 -9.06
CA GLY A 33 -1.10 11.01 -8.16
C GLY A 33 -1.23 9.69 -7.40
N ILE A 34 -2.43 9.41 -6.85
CA ILE A 34 -2.77 8.19 -6.12
C ILE A 34 -2.73 6.98 -7.06
N LYS A 35 -3.29 7.09 -8.27
CA LYS A 35 -3.20 6.00 -9.26
C LYS A 35 -1.75 5.66 -9.57
N ARG A 36 -0.94 6.67 -9.90
CA ARG A 36 0.50 6.48 -10.20
C ARG A 36 1.27 5.94 -9.00
N PHE A 37 0.92 6.36 -7.79
CA PHE A 37 1.47 5.81 -6.56
C PHE A 37 1.21 4.31 -6.47
N HIS A 38 -0.06 3.89 -6.58
CA HIS A 38 -0.43 2.49 -6.51
C HIS A 38 0.22 1.68 -7.63
N GLU A 39 0.25 2.17 -8.88
CA GLU A 39 0.95 1.53 -10.00
C GLU A 39 2.44 1.32 -9.70
N GLN A 40 3.11 2.36 -9.21
CA GLN A 40 4.52 2.29 -8.86
C GLN A 40 4.78 1.30 -7.72
N MET A 41 3.91 1.24 -6.72
CA MET A 41 4.02 0.31 -5.60
C MET A 41 3.76 -1.13 -6.03
N MET A 42 2.80 -1.36 -6.93
CA MET A 42 2.57 -2.67 -7.54
C MET A 42 3.78 -3.13 -8.37
N GLU A 43 4.41 -2.24 -9.12
CA GLU A 43 5.64 -2.58 -9.86
C GLU A 43 6.81 -2.92 -8.92
N ASN A 44 6.95 -2.18 -7.80
CA ASN A 44 7.94 -2.50 -6.77
C ASN A 44 7.66 -3.87 -6.12
N ALA A 45 6.40 -4.15 -5.78
CA ALA A 45 5.99 -5.43 -5.22
C ALA A 45 6.30 -6.58 -6.20
N LYS A 46 6.00 -6.41 -7.48
CA LYS A 46 6.31 -7.37 -8.55
C LYS A 46 7.81 -7.65 -8.66
N LYS A 47 8.67 -6.62 -8.66
CA LYS A 47 10.14 -6.78 -8.67
C LYS A 47 10.63 -7.52 -7.43
N SER A 48 10.06 -7.21 -6.26
CA SER A 48 10.46 -7.82 -4.99
C SER A 48 10.30 -9.34 -4.97
N VAL A 49 9.39 -9.92 -5.77
CA VAL A 49 9.21 -11.38 -5.96
C VAL A 49 10.49 -12.07 -6.43
N ARG A 50 11.38 -11.35 -7.10
CA ARG A 50 12.67 -11.88 -7.57
C ARG A 50 13.86 -11.32 -6.79
N GLU A 51 13.79 -10.07 -6.36
CA GLU A 51 14.95 -9.33 -5.86
C GLU A 51 15.10 -9.31 -4.33
N VAL A 52 13.99 -9.48 -3.58
CA VAL A 52 14.00 -9.43 -2.11
C VAL A 52 13.93 -10.84 -1.55
N SER A 53 14.73 -11.17 -0.54
CA SER A 53 14.71 -12.50 0.09
C SER A 53 13.37 -12.79 0.80
N ILE A 54 12.99 -14.07 0.91
CA ILE A 54 11.67 -14.47 1.42
C ILE A 54 11.45 -14.09 2.90
N ASP A 55 12.52 -14.04 3.69
CA ASP A 55 12.54 -13.60 5.09
C ASP A 55 12.33 -12.08 5.25
N ARG A 56 12.44 -11.30 4.16
CA ARG A 56 12.31 -9.84 4.16
C ARG A 56 11.11 -9.32 3.38
N ARG A 57 10.24 -10.22 2.89
CA ARG A 57 9.02 -9.85 2.15
C ARG A 57 7.83 -10.71 2.55
N ALA A 58 6.64 -10.14 2.46
CA ALA A 58 5.39 -10.88 2.59
C ALA A 58 4.50 -10.60 1.37
N ILE A 59 4.39 -11.57 0.47
CA ILE A 59 3.46 -11.52 -0.67
C ILE A 59 2.51 -12.69 -0.52
N LYS A 60 1.23 -12.39 -0.33
CA LYS A 60 0.15 -13.36 -0.17
C LYS A 60 -0.96 -13.02 -1.16
N GLY A 61 -1.67 -14.04 -1.64
CA GLY A 61 -2.78 -13.87 -2.56
C GLY A 61 -3.74 -15.06 -2.49
N VAL A 62 -5.02 -14.79 -2.71
CA VAL A 62 -6.08 -15.79 -2.80
C VAL A 62 -7.06 -15.37 -3.89
N THR A 63 -7.53 -16.32 -4.68
CA THR A 63 -8.61 -16.09 -5.65
C THR A 63 -9.91 -16.57 -5.04
N LEU A 64 -10.90 -15.67 -4.96
CA LEU A 64 -12.16 -15.90 -4.24
C LEU A 64 -13.35 -15.77 -5.19
N ALA A 65 -14.36 -16.61 -4.98
CA ALA A 65 -15.68 -16.48 -5.60
C ALA A 65 -16.71 -16.27 -4.49
N PHE A 66 -17.38 -15.11 -4.50
CA PHE A 66 -18.34 -14.69 -3.48
C PHE A 66 -19.38 -13.75 -4.09
N SER A 67 -20.47 -13.47 -3.37
CA SER A 67 -21.54 -12.58 -3.86
C SER A 67 -21.10 -11.11 -3.81
N GLU A 68 -21.44 -10.32 -4.82
CA GLU A 68 -21.19 -8.86 -4.82
C GLU A 68 -21.78 -8.15 -3.59
N ARG A 69 -22.84 -8.71 -2.99
CA ARG A 69 -23.44 -8.20 -1.74
C ARG A 69 -22.48 -8.23 -0.54
N GLN A 70 -21.41 -9.02 -0.62
CA GLN A 70 -20.41 -9.15 0.43
C GLN A 70 -19.20 -8.22 0.23
N ILE A 71 -19.15 -7.44 -0.87
CA ILE A 71 -18.02 -6.55 -1.19
C ILE A 71 -17.77 -5.54 -0.07
N GLU A 72 -18.81 -4.86 0.42
CA GLU A 72 -18.64 -3.84 1.46
C GLU A 72 -18.12 -4.46 2.76
N ARG A 73 -18.66 -5.61 3.17
CA ARG A 73 -18.13 -6.33 4.34
C ARG A 73 -16.68 -6.78 4.15
N ALA A 74 -16.29 -7.17 2.94
CA ALA A 74 -14.90 -7.52 2.66
C ALA A 74 -13.96 -6.32 2.77
N LYS A 75 -14.38 -5.13 2.31
CA LYS A 75 -13.61 -3.88 2.46
C LYS A 75 -13.48 -3.48 3.92
N GLU A 76 -14.55 -3.57 4.71
CA GLU A 76 -14.50 -3.30 6.15
C GLU A 76 -13.46 -4.17 6.86
N LEU A 77 -13.43 -5.47 6.56
CA LEU A 77 -12.44 -6.39 7.13
C LEU A 77 -11.00 -6.06 6.74
N ILE A 78 -10.79 -5.54 5.52
CA ILE A 78 -9.48 -5.06 5.07
C ILE A 78 -9.07 -3.83 5.89
N ASN A 79 -9.97 -2.87 6.09
CA ASN A 79 -9.69 -1.67 6.90
C ASN A 79 -9.42 -2.05 8.36
N GLU A 80 -10.24 -2.93 8.97
CA GLU A 80 -10.01 -3.45 10.32
C GLU A 80 -8.65 -4.14 10.47
N PHE A 81 -8.17 -4.79 9.41
CA PHE A 81 -6.83 -5.39 9.38
C PHE A 81 -5.73 -4.32 9.29
N GLU A 82 -5.90 -3.32 8.44
CA GLU A 82 -4.96 -2.20 8.28
C GLU A 82 -4.76 -1.46 9.59
N ASP A 83 -5.86 -1.07 10.27
CA ASP A 83 -5.81 -0.38 11.57
C ASP A 83 -5.01 -1.19 12.59
N LYS A 84 -5.33 -2.48 12.74
CA LYS A 84 -4.62 -3.39 13.66
C LYS A 84 -3.15 -3.58 13.29
N PHE A 85 -2.83 -3.55 12.00
CA PHE A 85 -1.46 -3.73 11.52
C PHE A 85 -0.61 -2.48 11.78
N LEU A 86 -1.18 -1.29 11.61
CA LEU A 86 -0.54 -0.02 11.95
C LEU A 86 -0.32 0.09 13.47
N ASP A 87 -1.35 -0.19 14.27
CA ASP A 87 -1.25 -0.18 15.73
C ASP A 87 -0.16 -1.13 16.27
N LEU A 88 0.02 -2.29 15.62
CA LEU A 88 1.06 -3.25 15.99
C LEU A 88 2.48 -2.73 15.73
N LEU A 89 2.65 -1.89 14.71
CA LEU A 89 3.95 -1.41 14.22
C LEU A 89 4.23 0.04 14.61
N ASP A 90 3.38 0.65 15.43
CA ASP A 90 3.55 2.01 15.96
C ASP A 90 4.69 2.04 16.98
N ASP A 91 5.93 1.99 16.48
CA ASP A 91 7.18 2.16 17.22
C ASP A 91 7.95 3.34 16.62
N GLU A 92 8.30 4.32 17.47
CA GLU A 92 9.06 5.51 17.11
C GLU A 92 10.46 5.20 16.53
N ARG A 93 10.95 3.96 16.67
CA ARG A 93 12.30 3.53 16.26
C ARG A 93 12.31 2.42 15.21
N GLY A 94 11.60 2.62 14.10
CA GLY A 94 11.69 1.72 12.95
C GLY A 94 13.09 1.69 12.30
N ASP A 95 13.71 0.51 12.26
CA ASP A 95 15.02 0.27 11.60
C ASP A 95 14.90 -0.09 10.11
N GLY A 96 13.68 -0.23 9.59
CA GLY A 96 13.43 -0.61 8.21
C GLY A 96 12.19 0.07 7.63
N ILE A 97 12.27 0.40 6.35
CA ILE A 97 11.13 0.92 5.59
C ILE A 97 10.50 -0.24 4.82
N TYR A 98 9.25 -0.52 5.16
CA TYR A 98 8.44 -1.53 4.50
C TYR A 98 7.22 -0.86 3.88
N GLN A 99 6.88 -1.26 2.67
CA GLN A 99 5.62 -0.88 2.03
C GLN A 99 4.68 -2.08 2.11
N LEU A 100 3.54 -1.90 2.81
CA LEU A 100 2.40 -2.79 2.68
C LEU A 100 1.48 -2.25 1.59
N ASN A 101 1.00 -3.12 0.72
CA ASN A 101 -0.07 -2.80 -0.21
C ASN A 101 -1.10 -3.93 -0.17
N ILE A 102 -2.38 -3.58 -0.08
CA ILE A 102 -3.50 -4.53 -0.12
C ILE A 102 -4.30 -4.23 -1.39
N GLN A 103 -4.45 -5.22 -2.26
CA GLN A 103 -5.25 -5.08 -3.47
C GLN A 103 -6.46 -6.02 -3.42
N PHE A 104 -7.64 -5.45 -3.57
CA PHE A 104 -8.90 -6.18 -3.70
C PHE A 104 -9.68 -5.60 -4.87
N PHE A 105 -9.77 -6.37 -5.96
CA PHE A 105 -10.34 -5.90 -7.23
C PHE A 105 -11.06 -7.05 -7.95
N PRO A 106 -12.06 -6.73 -8.78
CA PRO A 106 -12.76 -7.76 -9.54
C PRO A 106 -11.87 -8.30 -10.67
N LEU A 107 -11.84 -9.63 -10.83
CA LEU A 107 -11.22 -10.31 -11.98
C LEU A 107 -12.20 -10.51 -13.14
N THR A 108 -13.49 -10.27 -12.91
CA THR A 108 -14.56 -10.37 -13.90
C THR A 108 -15.23 -9.02 -14.06
N LYS A 109 -15.78 -8.75 -15.26
CA LYS A 109 -16.65 -7.59 -15.44
C LYS A 109 -17.91 -7.76 -14.58
N SER A 110 -18.40 -6.67 -14.00
CA SER A 110 -19.74 -6.65 -13.39
C SER A 110 -20.74 -7.11 -14.45
N ARG A 111 -21.65 -8.01 -14.08
CA ARG A 111 -22.80 -8.32 -14.95
C ARG A 111 -23.67 -7.07 -14.96
N GLY A 112 -23.75 -6.40 -16.11
CA GLY A 112 -24.75 -5.34 -16.34
C GLY A 112 -26.16 -5.89 -16.28
#